data_AF-A0A7V8LR49-F1
#
_entry.id   AF-A0A7V8LR49-F1
#
_cell.length_a   1.000
_cell.length_b   1.000
_cell.length_c   1.000
_cell.angle_alpha   90.00
_cell.angle_beta   90.00
_cell.angle_gamma   90.00
#
_symmetry.space_group_name_H-M   'P 1'
#
loop_
_entity.id
_entity.type
_entity.pdbx_description
1 polymer ?
#
loop_
_entity_poly.entity_id
_entity_poly.type
_entity_poly.pdbx_seq_one_letter_code
_entity_poly.pdbx_strand_id
1 'polypeptide(L)'
;MSYGLEWLPQGVQNTLAVNGIETAAQLSRAIKVSNSVVYDAFDKDWKGRATPTLIDAMCRTFGVPMHQLVVEPMTKVKRIPAVTSGRKRRATA
;
A
#
# COMPACT_ATOMS: atom_id res chain seq x y z
N MET A 1 16.88 19.21 -0.51
CA MET A 1 16.74 17.83 0.01
C MET A 1 15.28 17.41 -0.06
N SER A 2 14.88 16.58 -1.03
CA SER A 2 13.53 16.00 -1.05
C SER A 2 13.52 14.72 -0.24
N TYR A 3 13.11 14.81 1.03
CA TYR A 3 12.79 13.67 1.87
C TYR A 3 11.50 13.03 1.35
N GLY A 4 11.61 12.23 0.30
CA GLY A 4 10.48 11.52 -0.31
C GLY A 4 10.30 10.16 0.34
N LEU A 5 9.07 9.84 0.72
CA LEU A 5 8.68 8.46 1.01
C LEU A 5 8.60 7.69 -0.31
N GLU A 6 9.04 6.45 -0.31
CA GLU A 6 8.92 5.57 -1.47
C GLU A 6 7.89 4.47 -1.20
N TRP A 7 7.16 4.06 -2.23
CA TRP A 7 6.25 2.92 -2.11
C TRP A 7 7.03 1.63 -1.88
N LEU A 8 6.53 0.78 -0.97
CA LEU A 8 6.99 -0.59 -0.80
C LEU A 8 6.23 -1.49 -1.78
N PRO A 9 6.82 -1.92 -2.90
CA PRO A 9 6.09 -2.63 -3.96
C PRO A 9 5.43 -3.89 -3.44
N GLN A 10 6.15 -4.66 -2.62
CA GLN A 10 5.65 -5.90 -2.03
C GLN A 10 4.43 -5.67 -1.12
N GLY A 11 4.46 -4.61 -0.31
CA GLY A 11 3.39 -4.30 0.62
C GLY A 11 2.16 -3.73 -0.08
N VAL A 12 2.38 -2.89 -1.09
CA VAL A 12 1.31 -2.39 -1.97
C VAL A 12 0.67 -3.54 -2.72
N GLN A 13 1.44 -4.38 -3.43
CA GLN A 13 0.91 -5.53 -4.17
C GLN A 13 0.14 -6.49 -3.26
N ASN A 14 0.65 -6.80 -2.07
CA ASN A 14 -0.06 -7.65 -1.12
C ASN A 14 -1.39 -7.02 -0.68
N THR A 15 -1.40 -5.71 -0.40
CA THR A 15 -2.62 -4.98 -0.05
C THR A 15 -3.63 -4.99 -1.19
N LEU A 16 -3.18 -4.73 -2.42
CA LEU A 16 -4.03 -4.72 -3.60
C LEU A 16 -4.60 -6.12 -3.88
N ALA A 17 -3.77 -7.17 -3.82
CA ALA A 17 -4.18 -8.55 -4.02
C ALA A 17 -5.24 -9.00 -3.00
N VAL A 18 -5.07 -8.66 -1.71
CA VAL A 18 -6.05 -8.95 -0.65
C VAL A 18 -7.40 -8.26 -0.91
N ASN A 19 -7.38 -7.09 -1.53
CA ASN A 19 -8.58 -6.31 -1.86
C ASN A 19 -9.11 -6.58 -3.28
N GLY A 20 -8.53 -7.53 -4.02
CA GLY A 20 -8.94 -7.88 -5.39
C GLY A 20 -8.68 -6.78 -6.42
N ILE A 21 -7.69 -5.92 -6.18
CA ILE A 21 -7.30 -4.84 -7.08
C ILE A 21 -6.08 -5.27 -7.90
N GLU A 22 -6.24 -5.30 -9.22
CA GLU A 22 -5.17 -5.73 -10.13
C GLU A 22 -4.59 -4.56 -10.96
N THR A 23 -5.34 -3.45 -11.07
CA THR A 23 -4.99 -2.34 -11.96
C THR A 23 -5.03 -0.99 -11.26
N ALA A 24 -4.20 -0.05 -11.72
CA ALA A 24 -4.19 1.33 -11.24
C ALA A 24 -5.55 2.04 -11.42
N ALA A 25 -6.31 1.65 -12.44
CA ALA A 25 -7.67 2.16 -12.68
C ALA A 25 -8.70 1.63 -11.67
N GLN A 26 -8.52 0.41 -11.17
CA GLN A 26 -9.35 -0.11 -10.07
C GLN A 26 -8.95 0.55 -8.75
N LEU A 27 -7.64 0.74 -8.52
CA LEU A 27 -7.13 1.45 -7.35
C LEU A 27 -7.73 2.85 -7.26
N SER A 28 -7.65 3.64 -8.33
CA SER A 28 -8.16 5.02 -8.39
C SER A 28 -9.64 5.11 -8.01
N ARG A 29 -10.45 4.16 -8.48
CA ARG A 29 -11.88 4.04 -8.13
C ARG A 29 -12.08 3.72 -6.66
N ALA A 30 -11.28 2.81 -6.10
CA ALA A 30 -11.36 2.40 -4.71
C ALA A 30 -11.01 3.55 -3.74
N ILE A 31 -9.95 4.31 -4.04
CA ILE A 31 -9.49 5.42 -3.19
C ILE A 31 -10.12 6.78 -3.57
N LYS A 32 -10.97 6.82 -4.60
CA LYS A 32 -11.60 8.04 -5.15
C LYS A 32 -10.60 9.13 -5.53
N VAL A 33 -9.46 8.74 -6.08
CA VAL A 33 -8.41 9.65 -6.59
C VAL A 33 -8.40 9.57 -8.11
N SER A 34 -8.01 10.66 -8.78
CA SER A 34 -7.90 10.66 -10.24
C SER A 34 -6.84 9.69 -10.74
N ASN A 35 -7.10 9.04 -11.88
CA ASN A 35 -6.16 8.11 -12.51
C ASN A 35 -4.79 8.76 -12.75
N SER A 36 -4.75 10.02 -13.17
CA SER A 36 -3.49 10.72 -13.42
C SER A 36 -2.59 10.78 -12.18
N VAL A 37 -3.16 11.01 -11.00
CA VAL A 37 -2.40 11.05 -9.74
C VAL A 37 -1.89 9.66 -9.37
N VAL A 38 -2.68 8.61 -9.62
CA VAL A 38 -2.26 7.23 -9.36
C VAL A 38 -1.14 6.80 -10.31
N TYR A 39 -1.24 7.12 -11.61
CA TYR A 39 -0.19 6.80 -12.59
C TYR A 39 1.07 7.66 -12.40
N ASP A 40 0.96 8.88 -11.87
CA ASP A 40 2.13 9.71 -11.55
C ASP A 40 2.85 9.22 -10.29
N ALA A 41 2.10 8.70 -9.30
CA ALA A 41 2.65 8.20 -8.05
C ALA A 41 3.19 6.76 -8.13
N PHE A 42 2.67 5.94 -9.05
CA PHE A 42 3.04 4.54 -9.24
C PHE A 42 3.54 4.27 -10.66
N ASP A 43 4.77 3.78 -10.75
CA ASP A 43 5.34 3.15 -11.93
C ASP A 43 4.74 1.73 -12.13
N LYS A 44 5.13 1.04 -13.21
CA LYS A 44 4.60 -0.29 -13.60
C LYS A 44 4.74 -1.36 -12.53
N ASP A 45 5.72 -1.22 -11.64
CA ASP A 45 5.99 -2.15 -10.53
C ASP A 45 5.34 -1.74 -9.21
N TRP A 46 4.46 -0.73 -9.17
CA TRP A 46 4.01 -0.08 -7.91
C TRP A 46 5.16 0.56 -7.11
N LYS A 47 6.25 0.91 -7.81
CA LYS A 47 7.37 1.71 -7.29
C LYS A 47 7.10 3.17 -7.60
N GLY A 48 7.67 4.07 -6.81
CA GLY A 48 7.58 5.49 -7.10
C GLY A 48 7.57 6.34 -5.85
N ARG A 49 7.30 7.63 -6.04
CA ARG A 49 7.23 8.59 -4.95
C ARG A 49 5.85 8.50 -4.28
N ALA A 50 5.86 8.16 -3.00
CA ALA A 50 4.67 8.14 -2.18
C ALA A 50 4.32 9.56 -1.73
N THR A 51 3.23 10.10 -2.26
CA THR A 51 2.68 11.38 -1.82
C THR A 51 1.86 11.19 -0.54
N PRO A 52 1.98 12.10 0.45
CA PRO A 52 1.27 11.98 1.73
C PRO A 52 -0.26 11.81 1.58
N THR A 53 -0.85 12.49 0.60
CA THR A 53 -2.27 12.40 0.26
C THR A 53 -2.69 11.01 -0.21
N LEU A 54 -1.86 10.35 -1.03
CA LEU A 54 -2.16 9.01 -1.53
C LEU A 54 -1.94 7.95 -0.45
N ILE A 55 -0.96 8.17 0.43
CA ILE A 55 -0.73 7.32 1.61
C ILE A 55 -1.94 7.39 2.55
N ASP A 56 -2.41 8.59 2.90
CA ASP A 56 -3.59 8.76 3.75
C ASP A 56 -4.83 8.11 3.12
N ALA A 57 -5.05 8.29 1.81
CA ALA A 57 -6.15 7.65 1.09
C ALA A 57 -6.07 6.11 1.15
N MET A 58 -4.88 5.54 0.89
CA MET A 58 -4.66 4.09 0.98
C MET A 58 -4.88 3.55 2.40
N CYS A 59 -4.32 4.22 3.42
CA CYS A 59 -4.49 3.86 4.82
C CYS A 59 -5.96 3.89 5.24
N ARG A 60 -6.72 4.92 4.84
CA ARG A 60 -8.14 5.07 5.17
C ARG A 60 -9.03 4.07 4.45
N THR A 61 -8.80 3.83 3.16
CA THR A 61 -9.64 2.94 2.36
C THR A 61 -9.38 1.47 2.68
N PHE A 62 -8.12 1.07 2.84
CA PHE A 62 -7.75 -0.33 3.04
C PHE A 62 -7.55 -0.71 4.51
N GLY A 63 -7.47 0.28 5.42
CA GLY A 63 -7.22 0.03 6.84
C GLY A 63 -5.81 -0.51 7.12
N VAL A 64 -4.86 -0.29 6.20
CA VAL A 64 -3.50 -0.82 6.30
C VAL A 64 -2.59 0.24 6.93
N PRO A 65 -1.69 -0.15 7.85
CA PRO A 65 -0.79 0.82 8.46
C PRO A 65 0.27 1.31 7.47
N MET A 66 0.62 2.58 7.55
CA MET A 66 1.56 3.26 6.64
C MET A 66 2.90 2.53 6.50
N HIS A 67 3.42 1.93 7.58
CA HIS A 67 4.66 1.15 7.55
C HIS A 67 4.57 -0.15 6.75
N GLN A 68 3.41 -0.57 6.25
CA GLN A 68 3.31 -1.69 5.31
C GLN A 68 3.31 -1.20 3.86
N LEU A 69 3.00 0.08 3.62
CA LEU A 69 2.83 0.63 2.28
C LEU A 69 4.03 1.45 1.82
N VAL A 70 4.76 2.10 2.73
CA VAL A 70 5.90 2.97 2.38
C VAL A 70 7.18 2.62 3.12
N VAL A 71 8.32 2.93 2.50
CA VAL A 71 9.67 2.84 3.06
C VAL A 71 10.26 4.25 3.13
N GLU A 72 10.83 4.57 4.29
CA GLU A 72 11.69 5.75 4.43
C GLU A 72 13.09 5.39 3.91
N PRO A 73 13.71 6.24 3.07
CA PRO A 73 14.99 5.92 2.44
C PRO A 73 16.15 5.68 3.44
N MET A 74 16.04 6.21 4.66
CA MET A 74 17.03 5.99 5.73
C MET A 74 16.83 4.67 6.50
N THR A 75 15.72 3.97 6.27
CA THR A 75 15.34 2.80 7.04
C THR A 75 15.28 1.59 6.11
N LYS A 76 16.41 1.23 5.48
CA LYS A 76 16.65 -0.13 4.96
C LYS A 76 16.72 -1.14 6.12
N VAL A 77 15.72 -1.15 6.99
CA VAL A 77 15.56 -2.17 8.01
C VAL A 77 14.75 -3.28 7.37
N LYS A 78 15.38 -4.44 7.19
CA LYS A 78 14.76 -5.71 6.76
C LYS A 78 13.41 -5.88 7.47
N ARG A 79 12.30 -5.60 6.78
CA ARG A 79 10.96 -5.90 7.30
C ARG A 79 10.75 -7.40 7.21
N ILE A 80 10.74 -8.03 8.37
CA ILE A 80 10.32 -9.41 8.60
C ILE A 80 8.88 -9.53 8.07
N PRO A 81 8.53 -10.55 7.27
CA PRO A 81 7.20 -10.66 6.68
C PRO A 81 6.14 -10.65 7.78
N ALA A 82 5.13 -9.79 7.61
CA ALA A 82 4.00 -9.68 8.51
C ALA A 82 3.36 -11.07 8.64
N VAL A 83 3.44 -11.62 9.86
CA VAL A 83 2.74 -12.85 10.23
C VAL A 83 1.27 -12.71 9.80
N THR A 84 0.85 -13.59 8.91
CA THR A 84 -0.55 -13.79 8.57
C THR A 84 -1.27 -14.10 9.87
N SER A 85 -1.92 -13.09 10.46
CA SER A 85 -2.84 -13.25 11.59
C SER A 85 -4.03 -14.05 11.06
N GLY A 86 -3.87 -15.38 11.08
CA GLY A 86 -4.93 -16.33 10.80
C GLY A 86 -6.11 -16.02 11.71
N ARG A 87 -7.20 -15.58 11.09
CA ARG A 87 -8.51 -15.43 11.69
C ARG A 87 -9.00 -16.82 12.12
N LYS A 88 -8.58 -17.33 13.28
CA LYS A 88 -9.18 -18.51 13.88
C LYS A 88 -10.43 -18.08 14.64
N ARG A 89 -11.56 -18.05 13.92
CA ARG A 89 -12.90 -17.97 14.51
C ARG A 89 -13.12 -19.20 15.40
N ARG A 90 -13.68 -18.96 16.59
CA ARG A 90 -14.16 -19.94 17.58
C ARG A 90 -15.23 -20.88 17.00
N ALA A 91 -15.24 -22.12 17.47
CA ALA A 91 -16.42 -22.95 17.78
C ALA A 91 -15.94 -24.05 18.77
N THR A 92 -16.24 -24.00 20.07
CA THR A 92 -17.40 -24.59 20.78
C THR A 92 -17.65 -26.07 20.45
N ALA A 93 -17.25 -26.95 21.37
CA ALA A 93 -17.93 -28.17 21.79
C ALA A 93 -17.25 -28.68 23.07
#